data_AF-A0A4Q2Z5C2-F1
#
_entry.id   AF-A0A4Q2Z5C2-F1
#
_cell.length_a   1.000
_cell.length_b   1.000
_cell.length_c   1.000
_cell.angle_alpha   90.00
_cell.angle_beta   90.00
_cell.angle_gamma   90.00
#
_symmetry.space_group_name_H-M   'P 1'
#
loop_
_entity.id
_entity.type
_entity.pdbx_description
1 polymer ?
#
loop_
_entity_poly.entity_id
_entity_poly.type
_entity_poly.pdbx_seq_one_letter_code
_entity_poly.pdbx_strand_id
1 'polypeptide(L)'
;MSQRKFQLFKGATHVVGSFGSLSDVLNIDPATLANACDIVEIRLDLLPAQKAGQATPWGRLGDFPILFTARRKEEGSPLDLDAATRMRMLENILGEAACVDVEVASITEMGEVLKMLEPAGIPW
;
A
#
# COMPACT_ATOMS: atom_id res chain seq x y z
N MET A 1 1.04 16.31 8.65
CA MET A 1 1.82 15.15 8.16
C MET A 1 1.99 15.34 6.66
N SER A 2 3.22 15.24 6.15
CA SER A 2 3.51 15.40 4.72
C SER A 2 3.01 14.15 3.98
N GLN A 3 2.12 14.30 3.01
CA GLN A 3 1.71 13.17 2.16
C GLN A 3 2.91 12.75 1.30
N ARG A 4 3.16 11.45 1.21
CA ARG A 4 4.20 10.89 0.35
C ARG A 4 3.74 11.02 -1.10
N LYS A 5 4.33 11.97 -1.86
CA LYS A 5 3.88 12.26 -3.23
C LYS A 5 4.63 11.38 -4.22
N PHE A 6 3.88 10.55 -4.95
CA PHE A 6 4.37 9.84 -6.13
C PHE A 6 3.67 10.39 -7.37
N GLN A 7 4.43 10.66 -8.43
CA GLN A 7 3.87 11.14 -9.71
C GLN A 7 4.22 10.15 -10.80
N LEU A 8 3.20 9.57 -11.41
CA LEU A 8 3.35 8.76 -12.62
C LEU A 8 3.54 9.70 -13.81
N PHE A 9 4.74 9.70 -14.40
CA PHE A 9 5.00 10.48 -15.61
C PHE A 9 4.68 9.66 -16.86
N LYS A 10 3.87 10.24 -17.75
CA LYS A 10 3.52 9.60 -19.02
C LYS A 10 4.79 9.32 -19.84
N GLY A 11 5.03 8.05 -20.16
CA GLY A 11 6.17 7.60 -20.96
C GLY A 11 7.41 7.20 -20.16
N ALA A 12 7.40 7.34 -18.82
CA ALA A 12 8.42 6.78 -17.96
C ALA A 12 7.96 5.41 -17.42
N THR A 13 8.87 4.44 -17.41
CA THR A 13 8.68 3.18 -16.68
C THR A 13 9.18 3.38 -15.26
N HIS A 14 8.34 3.06 -14.28
CA HIS A 14 8.71 3.06 -12.87
C HIS A 14 8.84 1.63 -12.36
N VAL A 15 9.78 1.40 -11.46
CA VAL A 15 10.06 0.12 -10.83
C VAL A 15 9.38 0.06 -9.46
N VAL A 16 8.65 -1.03 -9.22
CA VAL A 16 7.96 -1.28 -7.94
C VAL A 16 8.71 -2.36 -7.16
N GLY A 17 9.14 -2.05 -5.93
CA GLY A 17 9.69 -3.02 -4.99
C GLY A 17 8.58 -3.58 -4.09
N SER A 18 8.25 -4.86 -4.20
CA SER A 18 7.14 -5.46 -3.45
C SER A 18 7.61 -6.20 -2.19
N PHE A 19 6.97 -5.91 -1.06
CA PHE A 19 7.22 -6.57 0.22
C PHE A 19 5.99 -7.34 0.71
N GLY A 20 6.16 -8.65 0.84
CA GLY A 20 5.20 -9.57 1.45
C GLY A 20 5.59 -10.04 2.86
N SER A 21 6.68 -9.52 3.43
CA SER A 21 7.17 -9.91 4.75
C SER A 21 7.59 -8.71 5.58
N LEU A 22 7.25 -8.75 6.87
CA LEU A 22 7.71 -7.77 7.85
C LEU A 22 9.23 -7.77 7.99
N SER A 23 9.87 -8.95 7.91
CA SER A 23 11.33 -9.04 8.01
C SER A 23 12.01 -8.21 6.95
N ASP A 24 11.46 -8.22 5.74
CA ASP A 24 12.11 -7.62 4.58
C ASP A 24 11.97 -6.10 4.64
N VAL A 25 10.80 -5.60 5.03
CA VAL A 25 10.58 -4.17 5.32
C VAL A 25 11.50 -3.69 6.46
N LEU A 26 11.71 -4.50 7.48
CA LEU A 26 12.56 -4.16 8.63
C LEU A 26 14.06 -4.34 8.39
N ASN A 27 14.47 -5.04 7.34
CA ASN A 27 15.89 -5.26 7.06
C ASN A 27 16.38 -4.49 5.84
N ILE A 28 15.49 -3.91 5.04
CA ILE A 28 15.90 -3.08 3.91
C ILE A 28 16.60 -1.80 4.40
N ASP A 29 17.77 -1.55 3.81
CA ASP A 29 18.48 -0.30 3.96
C ASP A 29 17.86 0.76 3.03
N PRO A 30 17.45 1.95 3.54
CA PRO A 30 16.82 2.98 2.72
C PRO A 30 17.66 3.45 1.53
N ALA A 31 19.00 3.48 1.65
CA ALA A 31 19.85 3.88 0.53
C ALA A 31 19.86 2.82 -0.58
N THR A 32 19.85 1.53 -0.22
CA THR A 32 19.68 0.42 -1.16
C THR A 32 18.31 0.48 -1.83
N LEU A 33 17.25 0.74 -1.07
CA LEU A 33 15.88 0.85 -1.59
C LEU A 33 15.75 1.93 -2.66
N ALA A 34 16.27 3.13 -2.39
CA ALA A 34 16.19 4.27 -3.31
C ALA A 34 16.94 4.06 -4.63
N ASN A 35 17.91 3.14 -4.67
CA ASN A 35 18.61 2.75 -5.89
C ASN A 35 17.95 1.57 -6.63
N ALA A 36 17.02 0.86 -5.99
CA ALA A 36 16.44 -0.38 -6.50
C ALA A 36 15.03 -0.20 -7.09
N CYS A 37 14.24 0.74 -6.57
CA CYS A 37 12.87 1.00 -7.03
C CYS A 37 12.47 2.47 -6.90
N ASP A 38 11.39 2.86 -7.57
CA ASP A 38 10.81 4.21 -7.51
C ASP A 38 9.67 4.31 -6.49
N ILE A 39 8.99 3.18 -6.21
CA ILE A 39 7.89 3.05 -5.27
C ILE A 39 7.92 1.68 -4.61
N VAL A 40 7.51 1.62 -3.35
CA VAL A 40 7.37 0.37 -2.62
C VAL A 40 5.92 -0.08 -2.62
N GLU A 41 5.67 -1.34 -2.93
CA GLU A 41 4.40 -2.00 -2.64
C GLU A 41 4.48 -2.71 -1.28
N ILE A 42 3.53 -2.43 -0.39
CA ILE A 42 3.31 -3.18 0.84
C ILE A 42 2.07 -4.08 0.65
N ARG A 43 2.28 -5.39 0.62
CA ARG A 43 1.23 -6.41 0.51
C ARG A 43 0.59 -6.68 1.86
N LEU A 44 -0.40 -5.88 2.22
CA LEU A 44 -1.12 -5.96 3.50
C LEU A 44 -1.75 -7.33 3.73
N ASP A 45 -2.18 -8.01 2.66
CA ASP A 45 -2.76 -9.34 2.70
C ASP A 45 -1.76 -10.44 3.13
N LEU A 46 -0.45 -10.17 3.06
CA LEU A 46 0.59 -11.10 3.49
C LEU A 46 1.15 -10.77 4.87
N LEU A 47 0.85 -9.58 5.40
CA LEU A 47 1.36 -9.14 6.69
C LEU A 47 0.38 -9.49 7.82
N PRO A 48 0.89 -9.73 9.04
CA PRO A 48 0.05 -9.81 10.22
C PRO A 48 -0.82 -8.55 10.36
N ALA A 49 -2.07 -8.73 10.75
CA ALA A 49 -3.00 -7.63 10.98
C ALA A 49 -2.39 -6.60 11.94
N GLN A 50 -2.31 -5.35 11.49
CA GLN A 50 -1.81 -4.25 12.30
C GLN A 50 -2.89 -3.82 13.29
N LYS A 51 -2.49 -3.58 14.54
CA LYS A 51 -3.41 -3.01 15.55
C LYS A 51 -3.41 -1.50 15.40
N ALA A 52 -4.59 -0.89 15.47
CA ALA A 52 -4.74 0.55 15.50
C ALA A 52 -3.85 1.17 16.60
N GLY A 53 -3.12 2.23 16.25
CA GLY A 53 -2.22 2.95 17.16
C GLY A 53 -0.83 2.33 17.36
N GLN A 54 -0.51 1.19 16.72
CA GLN A 54 0.87 0.71 16.68
C GLN A 54 1.66 1.42 15.58
N ALA A 55 2.94 1.69 15.84
CA ALA A 55 3.85 2.19 14.83
C ALA A 55 3.95 1.19 13.69
N THR A 56 3.77 1.67 12.46
CA THR A 56 3.80 0.82 11.28
C THR A 56 5.25 0.44 10.93
N PRO A 57 5.50 -0.82 10.51
CA PRO A 57 6.84 -1.27 10.13
C PRO A 57 7.49 -0.44 9.02
N TRP A 58 6.69 0.10 8.10
CA TRP A 58 7.13 0.96 6.99
C TRP A 58 7.32 2.44 7.36
N GLY A 59 7.10 2.84 8.62
CA GLY A 59 7.42 4.19 9.09
C GLY A 59 8.90 4.54 8.93
N ARG A 60 9.79 3.54 8.99
CA ARG A 60 11.23 3.68 8.74
C ARG A 60 11.60 4.08 7.31
N LEU A 61 10.68 3.91 6.35
CA LEU A 61 10.90 4.26 4.95
C LEU A 61 10.83 5.79 4.74
N GLY A 62 10.56 6.57 5.80
CA GLY A 62 10.54 8.03 5.74
C GLY A 62 9.50 8.53 4.76
N ASP A 63 9.89 9.42 3.86
CA ASP A 63 9.00 9.98 2.83
C ASP A 63 8.95 9.14 1.55
N PHE A 64 9.58 7.95 1.51
CA PHE A 64 9.61 7.10 0.32
C PHE A 64 8.18 6.68 -0.08
N PRO A 65 7.78 6.83 -1.36
CA PRO A 65 6.40 6.58 -1.78
C PRO A 65 6.00 5.11 -1.59
N ILE A 66 4.78 4.91 -1.09
CA ILE A 66 4.22 3.58 -0.83
C ILE A 66 2.89 3.39 -1.56
N LEU A 67 2.82 2.30 -2.34
CA LEU A 67 1.61 1.65 -2.81
C LEU A 67 1.17 0.63 -1.77
N PHE A 68 -0.07 0.74 -1.27
CA PHE A 68 -0.64 -0.29 -0.40
C PHE A 68 -1.59 -1.19 -1.16
N THR A 69 -1.41 -2.50 -0.99
CA THR A 69 -2.19 -3.51 -1.69
C THR A 69 -2.80 -4.49 -0.69
N ALA A 70 -4.12 -4.66 -0.74
CA ALA A 70 -4.84 -5.71 -0.04
C ALA A 70 -5.46 -6.66 -1.08
N ARG A 71 -4.65 -7.58 -1.59
CA ARG A 71 -5.01 -8.46 -2.72
C ARG A 71 -6.11 -9.45 -2.33
N ARG A 72 -7.09 -9.70 -3.21
CA ARG A 72 -8.09 -10.76 -3.05
C ARG A 72 -7.54 -12.13 -3.44
N LYS A 73 -8.18 -13.19 -2.94
CA LYS A 73 -7.81 -14.57 -3.24
C LYS A 73 -7.88 -14.90 -4.73
N GLU A 74 -8.92 -14.43 -5.41
CA GLU A 74 -9.12 -14.67 -6.85
C GLU A 74 -8.06 -14.02 -7.74
N GLU A 75 -7.30 -13.04 -7.22
CA GLU A 75 -6.22 -12.36 -7.93
C GLU A 75 -4.82 -12.71 -7.37
N GLY A 76 -4.73 -13.77 -6.56
CA GLY A 76 -3.46 -14.37 -6.15
C GLY A 76 -3.03 -14.09 -4.71
N SER A 77 -3.92 -13.59 -3.84
CA SER A 77 -3.66 -13.66 -2.40
C SER A 77 -3.78 -15.10 -1.90
N PRO A 78 -2.88 -15.57 -0.99
CA PRO A 78 -3.05 -16.85 -0.33
C PRO A 78 -4.15 -16.84 0.73
N LEU A 79 -4.61 -15.66 1.15
CA LEU A 79 -5.65 -15.50 2.18
C LEU A 79 -7.02 -15.21 1.53
N ASP A 80 -8.05 -15.79 2.13
CA ASP A 80 -9.45 -15.56 1.74
C ASP A 80 -10.04 -14.41 2.58
N LEU A 81 -9.59 -13.18 2.27
CA LEU A 81 -10.03 -11.97 2.97
C LEU A 81 -11.27 -11.40 2.30
N ASP A 82 -12.34 -11.22 3.07
CA ASP A 82 -13.52 -10.50 2.60
C ASP A 82 -13.22 -9.02 2.31
N ALA A 83 -14.07 -8.38 1.52
CA ALA A 83 -13.91 -6.97 1.17
C ALA A 83 -13.85 -6.06 2.40
N ALA A 84 -14.69 -6.32 3.42
CA ALA A 84 -14.70 -5.55 4.65
C ALA A 84 -13.35 -5.57 5.39
N THR A 85 -12.68 -6.73 5.43
CA THR A 85 -11.36 -6.86 6.04
C THR A 85 -10.29 -6.14 5.24
N ARG A 86 -10.31 -6.26 3.91
CA ARG A 86 -9.39 -5.54 3.03
C ARG A 86 -9.56 -4.02 3.15
N MET A 87 -10.80 -3.52 3.22
CA MET A 87 -11.09 -2.10 3.44
C MET A 87 -10.52 -1.61 4.76
N ARG A 88 -10.77 -2.32 5.88
CA ARG A 88 -10.21 -1.96 7.19
C ARG A 88 -8.68 -1.91 7.20
N MET A 89 -8.02 -2.81 6.46
CA MET A 89 -6.56 -2.79 6.33
C MET A 89 -6.10 -1.49 5.67
N LEU A 90 -6.77 -1.07 4.59
CA LEU A 90 -6.45 0.15 3.85
C LEU A 90 -6.78 1.42 4.65
N GLU A 91 -7.94 1.49 5.30
CA GLU A 91 -8.37 2.63 6.12
C GLU A 91 -7.32 3.04 7.16
N ASN A 92 -6.69 2.07 7.82
CA ASN A 92 -5.69 2.31 8.85
C ASN A 92 -4.40 2.95 8.32
N ILE A 93 -4.15 2.90 7.02
CA ILE A 93 -2.87 3.29 6.40
C ILE A 93 -3.00 4.45 5.41
N LEU A 94 -4.21 4.95 5.16
CA LEU A 94 -4.46 5.97 4.12
C LEU A 94 -3.59 7.22 4.28
N GLY A 95 -3.32 7.64 5.52
CA GLY A 95 -2.48 8.80 5.80
C GLY A 95 -1.01 8.64 5.40
N GLU A 96 -0.55 7.41 5.15
CA GLU A 96 0.82 7.09 4.76
C GLU A 96 0.93 6.70 3.27
N ALA A 97 -0.20 6.53 2.57
CA ALA A 97 -0.26 6.05 1.20
C ALA A 97 0.15 7.15 0.20
N ALA A 98 1.02 6.76 -0.73
CA ALA A 98 1.19 7.50 -1.98
C ALA A 98 0.19 7.03 -3.04
N CYS A 99 -0.12 5.73 -3.05
CA CYS A 99 -1.13 5.09 -3.90
C CYS A 99 -1.80 3.93 -3.13
N VAL A 100 -2.98 3.52 -3.57
CA VAL A 100 -3.65 2.29 -3.08
C VAL A 100 -4.04 1.41 -4.27
N ASP A 101 -3.77 0.11 -4.21
CA ASP A 101 -4.24 -0.84 -5.23
C ASP A 101 -5.70 -1.20 -4.93
N VAL A 102 -6.62 -0.83 -5.83
CA VAL A 102 -8.02 -1.28 -5.80
C VAL A 102 -8.33 -2.06 -7.06
N GLU A 103 -8.65 -3.33 -6.86
CA GLU A 103 -8.99 -4.25 -7.93
C GLU A 103 -10.29 -3.85 -8.61
N VAL A 104 -10.32 -3.89 -9.95
CA VAL A 104 -11.51 -3.50 -10.74
C VAL A 104 -12.75 -4.31 -10.33
N ALA A 105 -12.56 -5.60 -10.02
CA ALA A 105 -13.63 -6.48 -9.56
C ALA A 105 -14.17 -6.10 -8.17
N SER A 106 -13.44 -5.28 -7.41
CA SER A 106 -13.77 -4.85 -6.06
C SER A 106 -14.30 -3.42 -5.97
N ILE A 107 -14.38 -2.66 -7.08
CA ILE A 107 -14.83 -1.25 -7.06
C ILE A 107 -16.19 -1.07 -6.38
N THR A 108 -17.17 -1.93 -6.68
CA THR A 108 -18.53 -1.82 -6.12
C THR A 108 -18.54 -2.14 -4.62
N GLU A 109 -17.80 -3.16 -4.18
CA GLU A 109 -17.76 -3.60 -2.78
C GLU A 109 -16.86 -2.74 -1.89
N MET A 110 -15.84 -2.08 -2.48
CA MET A 110 -14.88 -1.22 -1.79
C MET A 110 -15.17 0.28 -1.95
N GLY A 111 -16.39 0.63 -2.40
CA GLY A 111 -16.77 2.01 -2.72
C GLY A 111 -16.62 3.01 -1.55
N GLU A 112 -16.64 2.55 -0.30
CA GLU A 112 -16.41 3.41 0.87
C GLU A 112 -14.94 3.88 0.93
N VAL A 113 -13.98 2.99 0.67
CA VAL A 113 -12.55 3.36 0.59
C VAL A 113 -12.31 4.36 -0.53
N LEU A 114 -12.95 4.17 -1.68
CA LEU A 114 -12.80 5.10 -2.81
C LEU A 114 -13.24 6.53 -2.46
N LYS A 115 -14.34 6.67 -1.72
CA LYS A 115 -14.82 7.97 -1.21
C LYS A 115 -13.88 8.61 -0.20
N MET A 116 -13.02 7.83 0.45
CA MET A 116 -11.98 8.35 1.36
C MET A 116 -10.72 8.77 0.59
N LEU A 117 -10.35 8.04 -0.46
CA LEU A 117 -9.18 8.30 -1.29
C LEU A 117 -9.31 9.59 -2.11
N GLU A 118 -10.49 9.82 -2.71
CA GLU A 118 -10.76 10.97 -3.58
C GLU A 118 -10.48 12.34 -2.91
N PRO A 119 -11.08 12.69 -1.75
CA PRO A 119 -10.79 13.96 -1.09
C PRO A 119 -9.37 14.05 -0.54
N ALA A 120 -8.70 12.91 -0.30
CA ALA A 120 -7.32 12.86 0.12
C ALA A 120 -6.33 13.05 -1.05
N GLY A 121 -6.81 13.02 -2.30
CA GLY A 121 -5.98 13.11 -3.51
C GLY A 121 -5.06 11.90 -3.70
N ILE A 122 -5.44 10.74 -3.14
CA ILE A 122 -4.65 9.51 -3.23
C ILE A 122 -5.11 8.72 -4.48
N PRO A 123 -4.22 8.48 -5.45
CA PRO A 123 -4.54 7.67 -6.62
C PRO A 123 -4.77 6.20 -6.27
N TRP A 124 -5.66 5.56 -7.02
CA TRP A 124 -5.99 4.14 -6.95
C TRP A 124 -6.33 3.53 -8.30
#